data_AF-A0A1F6H5Z7-F1
#
_entry.id   AF-A0A1F6H5Z7-F1
#
_cell.length_a   1.000
_cell.length_b   1.000
_cell.length_c   1.000
_cell.angle_alpha   90.00
_cell.angle_beta   90.00
_cell.angle_gamma   90.00
#
_symmetry.space_group_name_H-M   'P 1'
#
loop_
_entity.id
_entity.type
_entity.pdbx_description
1 polymer ?
#
loop_
_entity_poly.entity_id
_entity_poly.type
_entity_poly.pdbx_seq_one_letter_code
_entity_poly.pdbx_strand_id
1 'polypeptide(L)'
;MRGLKPCGRQIYKDKKKCIYHLENKSDEEAKIFEIGFWEELKRRENDDAIKELDFSRYIFPERISFQDHLFEKSIIFEGAQFNNVDFIGAKFNNKAYFSHAQFNNVVQFSSAQFDNEVYFVQTQFNNEAYFLEVQFNNEANFGSAQFNNKTYFRFSKFDKPKVIRFLNIDLKNVSFVYTDVSEVEFLNVEWARKNGRLIVADETRIGKDNVTTYGEVAQLYRRLRRNYETNYRFAEAGEFFFGEMELRRHNVSTKFKNEKVKKIVLWFKGNFSFLGLYKHLSLYGESYIRPLMWSFIVVISYPMLMHWLFDASLPQSDDFPYTYLRTSAASFFQMDNTYIVERLIGFLLLGLLFIALKRQFERKK
;
A
#
# COMPACT_ATOMS: atom_id res chain seq x y z
N MET A 1 13.25 -20.54 -51.28
CA MET A 1 12.07 -20.64 -50.39
C MET A 1 12.51 -20.24 -48.98
N ARG A 2 12.25 -19.00 -48.55
CA ARG A 2 12.70 -18.50 -47.23
C ARG A 2 11.74 -19.05 -46.17
N GLY A 3 12.24 -19.94 -45.31
CA GLY A 3 11.47 -20.56 -44.24
C GLY A 3 10.78 -19.51 -43.38
N LEU A 4 9.44 -19.53 -43.39
CA LEU A 4 8.60 -18.74 -42.51
C LEU A 4 8.97 -19.07 -41.06
N LYS A 5 9.51 -18.09 -40.36
CA LYS A 5 9.72 -18.10 -38.90
C LYS A 5 8.38 -17.81 -38.19
N PRO A 6 8.27 -18.00 -36.86
CA PRO A 6 6.99 -18.06 -36.14
C PRO A 6 6.04 -16.87 -36.33
N CYS A 7 6.53 -15.68 -36.73
CA CYS A 7 5.72 -14.47 -36.92
C CYS A 7 5.21 -14.25 -38.36
N GLY A 8 5.52 -15.14 -39.31
CA GLY A 8 5.05 -15.05 -40.70
C GLY A 8 5.65 -13.91 -41.55
N ARG A 9 6.49 -13.05 -40.97
CA ARG A 9 7.10 -11.89 -41.65
C ARG A 9 8.39 -12.25 -42.37
N GLN A 10 8.68 -11.48 -43.43
CA GLN A 10 9.95 -11.60 -44.14
C GLN A 10 11.12 -11.21 -43.23
N ILE A 11 12.23 -11.92 -43.42
CA ILE A 11 13.49 -11.64 -42.77
C ILE A 11 14.00 -10.27 -43.24
N TYR A 12 14.52 -9.46 -42.31
CA TYR A 12 15.06 -8.15 -42.64
C TYR A 12 16.53 -8.27 -43.09
N LYS A 13 16.80 -7.95 -44.36
CA LYS A 13 18.14 -8.06 -44.99
C LYS A 13 18.76 -9.44 -44.69
N ASP A 14 20.02 -9.48 -44.24
CA ASP A 14 20.75 -10.70 -43.87
C ASP A 14 20.58 -11.09 -42.39
N LYS A 15 19.71 -10.40 -41.64
CA LYS A 15 19.48 -10.71 -40.22
C LYS A 15 18.75 -12.05 -40.09
N LYS A 16 18.77 -12.70 -38.93
CA LYS A 16 17.96 -13.92 -38.68
C LYS A 16 16.52 -13.60 -38.24
N LYS A 17 16.13 -12.33 -38.08
CA LYS A 17 14.81 -11.92 -37.58
C LYS A 17 14.18 -10.91 -38.53
N CYS A 18 12.85 -10.70 -38.43
CA CYS A 18 12.21 -9.58 -39.12
C CYS A 18 12.54 -8.27 -38.38
N ILE A 19 12.27 -7.12 -39.00
CA ILE A 19 12.56 -5.81 -38.39
C ILE A 19 11.87 -5.67 -37.03
N TYR A 20 10.66 -6.18 -36.86
CA TYR A 20 9.88 -6.03 -35.62
C TYR A 20 10.40 -6.85 -34.44
N HIS A 21 11.12 -7.94 -34.71
CA HIS A 21 11.72 -8.82 -33.68
C HIS A 21 13.24 -8.65 -33.56
N LEU A 22 13.83 -7.69 -34.28
CA LEU A 22 15.26 -7.43 -34.26
C LEU A 22 15.64 -6.68 -32.97
N GLU A 23 16.67 -7.18 -32.28
CA GLU A 23 17.31 -6.51 -31.14
C GLU A 23 18.37 -5.51 -31.65
N ASN A 24 18.68 -4.48 -30.86
CA ASN A 24 19.76 -3.52 -31.12
C ASN A 24 19.70 -2.91 -32.54
N LYS A 25 18.56 -2.32 -32.89
CA LYS A 25 18.35 -1.64 -34.18
C LYS A 25 19.27 -0.42 -34.30
N SER A 26 19.81 -0.16 -35.49
CA SER A 26 20.39 1.14 -35.80
C SER A 26 19.31 2.22 -35.90
N ASP A 27 19.70 3.50 -35.85
CA ASP A 27 18.77 4.64 -36.00
C ASP A 27 17.97 4.57 -37.32
N GLU A 28 18.57 4.07 -38.40
CA GLU A 28 17.87 3.84 -39.66
C GLU A 28 16.84 2.70 -39.56
N GLU A 29 17.21 1.59 -38.93
CA GLU A 29 16.34 0.45 -38.71
C GLU A 29 15.17 0.82 -37.77
N ALA A 30 15.41 1.70 -36.80
CA ALA A 30 14.39 2.22 -35.89
C ALA A 30 13.35 3.07 -36.62
N LYS A 31 13.79 3.99 -37.50
CA LYS A 31 12.88 4.78 -38.35
C LYS A 31 12.04 3.91 -39.29
N ILE A 32 12.66 2.91 -39.92
CA ILE A 32 11.94 1.96 -40.79
C ILE A 32 10.90 1.18 -39.99
N PHE A 33 11.26 0.73 -38.78
CA PHE A 33 10.33 0.06 -37.88
C PHE A 33 9.14 0.97 -37.54
N GLU A 34 9.40 2.22 -37.16
CA GLU A 34 8.36 3.14 -36.69
C GLU A 34 7.35 3.48 -37.79
N ILE A 35 7.84 3.84 -38.98
CA ILE A 35 6.98 4.13 -40.14
C ILE A 35 6.12 2.91 -40.48
N GLY A 36 6.76 1.74 -40.60
CA GLY A 36 6.06 0.50 -40.93
C GLY A 36 5.05 0.06 -39.86
N PHE A 37 5.37 0.29 -38.57
CA PHE A 37 4.46 0.00 -37.47
C PHE A 37 3.18 0.84 -37.55
N TRP A 38 3.30 2.15 -37.73
CA TRP A 38 2.13 3.04 -37.80
C TRP A 38 1.27 2.80 -39.03
N GLU A 39 1.88 2.56 -40.19
CA GLU A 39 1.16 2.17 -41.40
C GLU A 39 0.40 0.85 -41.19
N GLU A 40 1.04 -0.13 -40.56
CA GLU A 40 0.39 -1.40 -40.25
C GLU A 40 -0.75 -1.25 -39.25
N LEU A 41 -0.54 -0.52 -38.15
CA LEU A 41 -1.54 -0.29 -37.12
C LEU A 41 -2.79 0.34 -37.75
N LYS A 42 -2.61 1.45 -38.48
CA LYS A 42 -3.70 2.15 -39.17
C LYS A 42 -4.41 1.25 -40.17
N ARG A 43 -3.68 0.44 -40.93
CA ARG A 43 -4.27 -0.50 -41.89
C ARG A 43 -5.11 -1.56 -41.18
N ARG A 44 -4.63 -2.12 -40.07
CA ARG A 44 -5.31 -3.20 -39.33
C ARG A 44 -6.48 -2.69 -38.50
N GLU A 45 -6.43 -1.45 -38.01
CA GLU A 45 -7.55 -0.80 -37.34
C GLU A 45 -8.73 -0.59 -38.31
N ASN A 46 -8.47 -0.17 -39.55
CA ASN A 46 -9.50 0.03 -40.57
C ASN A 46 -10.05 -1.26 -41.21
N ASP A 47 -9.47 -2.43 -40.91
CA ASP A 47 -9.86 -3.71 -41.51
C ASP A 47 -10.82 -4.48 -40.59
N ASP A 48 -12.12 -4.40 -40.85
CA ASP A 48 -13.18 -5.03 -40.04
C ASP A 48 -13.04 -6.55 -39.88
N ALA A 49 -12.30 -7.23 -40.78
CA ALA A 49 -12.04 -8.66 -40.64
C ALA A 49 -11.07 -8.96 -39.49
N ILE A 50 -10.23 -7.98 -39.10
CA ILE A 50 -9.29 -8.09 -38.01
C ILE A 50 -9.99 -7.71 -36.70
N LYS A 51 -10.09 -8.68 -35.79
CA LYS A 51 -10.65 -8.49 -34.45
C LYS A 51 -9.59 -8.14 -33.40
N GLU A 52 -8.35 -8.56 -33.66
CA GLU A 52 -7.24 -8.46 -32.72
C GLU A 52 -5.98 -7.91 -33.40
N LEU A 53 -5.36 -6.94 -32.73
CA LEU A 53 -4.13 -6.28 -33.13
C LEU A 53 -2.96 -6.93 -32.40
N ASP A 54 -2.46 -8.01 -33.00
CA ASP A 54 -1.30 -8.75 -32.50
C ASP A 54 0.05 -8.10 -32.86
N PHE A 55 0.76 -7.65 -31.84
CA PHE A 55 2.12 -7.12 -31.85
C PHE A 55 3.03 -7.87 -30.86
N SER A 56 2.73 -9.15 -30.64
CA SER A 56 3.45 -9.99 -29.68
C SER A 56 4.95 -10.02 -29.98
N ARG A 57 5.73 -9.87 -28.92
CA ARG A 57 7.21 -9.88 -28.91
C ARG A 57 7.87 -8.80 -29.76
N TYR A 58 7.14 -7.77 -30.17
CA TYR A 58 7.75 -6.62 -30.84
C TYR A 58 8.78 -5.96 -29.95
N ILE A 59 9.88 -5.51 -30.54
CA ILE A 59 10.94 -4.77 -29.84
C ILE A 59 10.90 -3.33 -30.35
N PHE A 60 10.31 -2.43 -29.57
CA PHE A 60 10.21 -1.01 -29.88
C PHE A 60 11.54 -0.32 -29.54
N PRO A 61 12.30 0.15 -30.54
CA PRO A 61 13.69 0.62 -30.35
C PRO A 61 13.76 2.00 -29.70
N GLU A 62 12.84 2.89 -30.07
CA GLU A 62 12.81 4.29 -29.65
C GLU A 62 11.52 4.60 -28.90
N ARG A 63 11.29 5.88 -28.62
CA ARG A 63 10.04 6.35 -28.02
C ARG A 63 8.88 6.12 -28.99
N ILE A 64 7.83 5.46 -28.50
CA ILE A 64 6.56 5.36 -29.20
C ILE A 64 5.45 5.95 -28.33
N SER A 65 4.62 6.81 -28.91
CA SER A 65 3.53 7.48 -28.19
C SER A 65 2.19 6.98 -28.71
N PHE A 66 1.35 6.50 -27.80
CA PHE A 66 -0.06 6.18 -28.01
C PHE A 66 -0.93 7.18 -27.25
N GLN A 67 -0.45 8.41 -27.08
CA GLN A 67 -1.17 9.46 -26.37
C GLN A 67 -2.54 9.68 -27.02
N ASP A 68 -3.59 9.67 -26.20
CA ASP A 68 -5.00 9.84 -26.57
C ASP A 68 -5.50 8.86 -27.66
N HIS A 69 -4.74 7.78 -27.93
CA HIS A 69 -5.08 6.81 -28.96
C HIS A 69 -6.26 5.94 -28.53
N LEU A 70 -7.17 5.67 -29.47
CA LEU A 70 -8.34 4.82 -29.26
C LEU A 70 -8.11 3.43 -29.85
N PHE A 71 -7.94 2.43 -29.00
CA PHE A 71 -7.93 1.03 -29.39
C PHE A 71 -9.34 0.45 -29.33
N GLU A 72 -10.05 0.47 -30.45
CA GLU A 72 -11.38 -0.15 -30.57
C GLU A 72 -11.35 -1.68 -30.57
N LYS A 73 -10.23 -2.24 -31.03
CA LYS A 73 -9.97 -3.68 -31.15
C LYS A 73 -9.10 -4.18 -30.00
N SER A 74 -9.14 -5.48 -29.74
CA SER A 74 -8.24 -6.08 -28.75
C SER A 74 -6.79 -5.89 -29.18
N ILE A 75 -5.90 -5.54 -28.25
CA ILE A 75 -4.50 -5.24 -28.52
C ILE A 75 -3.61 -6.23 -27.75
N ILE A 76 -2.67 -6.86 -28.45
CA ILE A 76 -1.79 -7.89 -27.88
C ILE A 76 -0.34 -7.42 -27.99
N PHE A 77 0.22 -7.04 -26.85
CA PHE A 77 1.63 -6.72 -26.65
C PHE A 77 2.33 -7.80 -25.82
N GLU A 78 1.88 -9.07 -25.92
CA GLU A 78 2.43 -10.16 -25.14
C GLU A 78 3.92 -10.37 -25.43
N GLY A 79 4.75 -10.30 -24.40
CA GLY A 79 6.20 -10.40 -24.52
C GLY A 79 6.86 -9.24 -25.28
N ALA A 80 6.13 -8.16 -25.60
CA ALA A 80 6.71 -7.00 -26.28
C ALA A 80 7.68 -6.25 -25.36
N GLN A 81 8.69 -5.63 -25.96
CA GLN A 81 9.70 -4.84 -25.25
C GLN A 81 9.59 -3.39 -25.69
N PHE A 82 9.40 -2.51 -24.71
CA PHE A 82 9.30 -1.07 -24.91
C PHE A 82 10.48 -0.38 -24.25
N ASN A 83 11.26 0.36 -25.03
CA ASN A 83 12.28 1.24 -24.46
C ASN A 83 11.64 2.47 -23.83
N ASN A 84 10.93 3.29 -24.60
CA ASN A 84 10.14 4.41 -24.07
C ASN A 84 8.75 4.34 -24.67
N VAL A 85 7.71 4.32 -23.83
CA VAL A 85 6.32 4.32 -24.32
C VAL A 85 5.42 5.12 -23.41
N ASP A 86 4.52 5.87 -24.03
CA ASP A 86 3.44 6.55 -23.34
C ASP A 86 2.08 6.14 -23.90
N PHE A 87 1.13 5.97 -23.00
CA PHE A 87 -0.29 5.65 -23.21
C PHE A 87 -1.15 6.71 -22.49
N ILE A 88 -0.65 7.95 -22.39
CA ILE A 88 -1.35 9.02 -21.67
C ILE A 88 -2.71 9.25 -22.34
N GLY A 89 -3.80 9.18 -21.58
CA GLY A 89 -5.15 9.36 -22.12
C GLY A 89 -5.62 8.27 -23.11
N ALA A 90 -4.81 7.24 -23.36
CA ALA A 90 -5.17 6.16 -24.27
C ALA A 90 -6.41 5.40 -23.78
N LYS A 91 -7.27 5.00 -24.71
CA LYS A 91 -8.51 4.27 -24.42
C LYS A 91 -8.48 2.89 -25.04
N PHE A 92 -8.64 1.87 -24.21
CA PHE A 92 -8.73 0.48 -24.61
C PHE A 92 -10.17 0.03 -24.46
N ASN A 93 -10.94 0.13 -25.55
CA ASN A 93 -12.36 -0.24 -25.57
C ASN A 93 -12.56 -1.77 -25.54
N ASN A 94 -11.51 -2.53 -25.81
CA ASN A 94 -11.50 -3.99 -25.78
C ASN A 94 -10.30 -4.51 -24.98
N LYS A 95 -10.11 -5.83 -24.95
CA LYS A 95 -9.07 -6.48 -24.13
C LYS A 95 -7.67 -6.01 -24.49
N ALA A 96 -6.85 -5.78 -23.48
CA ALA A 96 -5.46 -5.38 -23.65
C ALA A 96 -4.53 -6.38 -22.95
N TYR A 97 -3.59 -6.96 -23.70
CA TYR A 97 -2.68 -7.99 -23.20
C TYR A 97 -1.24 -7.46 -23.18
N PHE A 98 -0.70 -7.27 -21.98
CA PHE A 98 0.70 -6.89 -21.73
C PHE A 98 1.47 -7.99 -21.01
N SER A 99 0.93 -9.21 -20.95
CA SER A 99 1.56 -10.33 -20.26
C SER A 99 2.98 -10.56 -20.77
N HIS A 100 3.93 -10.79 -19.87
CA HIS A 100 5.37 -10.93 -20.18
C HIS A 100 6.03 -9.72 -20.86
N ALA A 101 5.33 -8.60 -21.05
CA ALA A 101 5.92 -7.40 -21.65
C ALA A 101 7.00 -6.80 -20.73
N GLN A 102 7.94 -6.07 -21.32
CA GLN A 102 9.02 -5.40 -20.62
C GLN A 102 9.00 -3.91 -20.95
N PHE A 103 8.87 -3.08 -19.93
CA PHE A 103 9.02 -1.62 -20.00
C PHE A 103 10.39 -1.26 -19.43
N ASN A 104 11.37 -0.99 -20.30
CA ASN A 104 12.77 -0.83 -19.94
C ASN A 104 13.08 0.54 -19.33
N ASN A 105 12.37 1.59 -19.77
CA ASN A 105 12.41 2.91 -19.13
C ASN A 105 11.04 3.28 -18.57
N VAL A 106 10.86 4.58 -18.31
CA VAL A 106 9.63 5.14 -17.76
C VAL A 106 8.46 4.83 -18.68
N VAL A 107 7.36 4.34 -18.11
CA VAL A 107 6.09 4.14 -18.82
C VAL A 107 4.97 4.96 -18.17
N GLN A 108 4.15 5.58 -19.02
CA GLN A 108 3.04 6.43 -18.59
C GLN A 108 1.71 5.88 -19.10
N PHE A 109 0.86 5.44 -18.17
CA PHE A 109 -0.57 5.11 -18.38
C PHE A 109 -1.47 6.17 -17.74
N SER A 110 -0.94 7.38 -17.53
CA SER A 110 -1.68 8.45 -16.84
C SER A 110 -2.97 8.80 -17.60
N SER A 111 -4.09 8.87 -16.91
CA SER A 111 -5.42 9.12 -17.49
C SER A 111 -5.87 8.09 -18.55
N ALA A 112 -5.19 6.94 -18.67
CA ALA A 112 -5.61 5.87 -19.56
C ALA A 112 -6.90 5.20 -19.04
N GLN A 113 -7.70 4.68 -19.96
CA GLN A 113 -8.96 4.02 -19.65
C GLN A 113 -8.97 2.61 -20.24
N PHE A 114 -9.20 1.61 -19.39
CA PHE A 114 -9.39 0.21 -19.78
C PHE A 114 -10.86 -0.17 -19.56
N ASP A 115 -11.63 -0.21 -20.65
CA ASP A 115 -13.07 -0.52 -20.59
C ASP A 115 -13.35 -2.01 -20.43
N ASN A 116 -12.40 -2.84 -20.87
CA ASN A 116 -12.44 -4.29 -20.76
C ASN A 116 -11.20 -4.83 -20.03
N GLU A 117 -11.04 -6.14 -20.03
CA GLU A 117 -10.01 -6.82 -19.25
C GLU A 117 -8.59 -6.44 -19.70
N VAL A 118 -7.72 -6.19 -18.74
CA VAL A 118 -6.30 -5.91 -18.98
C VAL A 118 -5.40 -6.84 -18.17
N TYR A 119 -4.40 -7.39 -18.84
CA TYR A 119 -3.49 -8.39 -18.26
C TYR A 119 -2.05 -7.88 -18.29
N PHE A 120 -1.50 -7.62 -17.11
CA PHE A 120 -0.09 -7.31 -16.86
C PHE A 120 0.62 -8.48 -16.16
N VAL A 121 0.24 -9.71 -16.51
CA VAL A 121 0.74 -10.92 -15.86
C VAL A 121 2.21 -11.12 -16.22
N GLN A 122 3.09 -11.25 -15.22
CA GLN A 122 4.54 -11.37 -15.41
C GLN A 122 5.17 -10.23 -16.23
N THR A 123 4.51 -9.06 -16.27
CA THR A 123 5.06 -7.85 -16.89
C THR A 123 6.18 -7.27 -16.03
N GLN A 124 7.23 -6.77 -16.66
CA GLN A 124 8.37 -6.13 -15.99
C GLN A 124 8.34 -4.62 -16.20
N PHE A 125 8.25 -3.86 -15.12
CA PHE A 125 8.42 -2.42 -15.09
C PHE A 125 9.81 -2.12 -14.52
N ASN A 126 10.79 -1.99 -15.40
CA ASN A 126 12.21 -1.85 -15.02
C ASN A 126 12.56 -0.44 -14.50
N ASN A 127 11.70 0.54 -14.74
CA ASN A 127 11.83 1.90 -14.24
C ASN A 127 10.48 2.42 -13.69
N GLU A 128 10.37 3.71 -13.41
CA GLU A 128 9.15 4.30 -12.84
C GLU A 128 7.93 4.08 -13.76
N ALA A 129 6.81 3.65 -13.17
CA ALA A 129 5.57 3.39 -13.89
C ALA A 129 4.42 4.24 -13.32
N TYR A 130 3.78 5.01 -14.19
CA TYR A 130 2.75 5.97 -13.81
C TYR A 130 1.37 5.48 -14.25
N PHE A 131 0.56 5.05 -13.29
CA PHE A 131 -0.86 4.72 -13.44
C PHE A 131 -1.71 5.80 -12.75
N LEU A 132 -1.37 7.07 -12.97
CA LEU A 132 -2.05 8.21 -12.35
C LEU A 132 -3.42 8.41 -13.00
N GLU A 133 -4.49 8.55 -12.23
CA GLU A 133 -5.84 8.80 -12.78
C GLU A 133 -6.30 7.74 -13.81
N VAL A 134 -5.70 6.55 -13.79
CA VAL A 134 -6.11 5.44 -14.65
C VAL A 134 -7.48 4.93 -14.22
N GLN A 135 -8.31 4.58 -15.19
CA GLN A 135 -9.62 3.97 -14.93
C GLN A 135 -9.63 2.52 -15.44
N PHE A 136 -9.87 1.58 -14.52
CA PHE A 136 -10.12 0.17 -14.86
C PHE A 136 -11.61 -0.13 -14.64
N ASN A 137 -12.34 -0.31 -15.74
CA ASN A 137 -13.79 -0.56 -15.72
C ASN A 137 -14.14 -2.05 -15.60
N ASN A 138 -13.15 -2.92 -15.82
CA ASN A 138 -13.29 -4.36 -15.73
C ASN A 138 -12.06 -4.99 -15.05
N GLU A 139 -11.87 -6.30 -15.23
CA GLU A 139 -10.73 -7.02 -14.63
C GLU A 139 -9.38 -6.40 -14.99
N ALA A 140 -8.53 -6.19 -13.99
CA ALA A 140 -7.13 -5.82 -14.16
C ALA A 140 -6.26 -6.77 -13.36
N ASN A 141 -5.40 -7.52 -14.05
CA ASN A 141 -4.60 -8.57 -13.44
C ASN A 141 -3.11 -8.24 -13.52
N PHE A 142 -2.49 -8.01 -12.36
CA PHE A 142 -1.06 -7.73 -12.22
C PHE A 142 -0.27 -8.96 -11.74
N GLY A 143 -0.82 -10.17 -11.82
CA GLY A 143 -0.23 -11.38 -11.24
C GLY A 143 1.24 -11.59 -11.60
N SER A 144 2.10 -11.68 -10.59
CA SER A 144 3.56 -11.81 -10.72
C SER A 144 4.23 -10.68 -11.52
N ALA A 145 3.59 -9.52 -11.67
CA ALA A 145 4.23 -8.33 -12.23
C ALA A 145 5.38 -7.86 -11.33
N GLN A 146 6.42 -7.34 -11.96
CA GLN A 146 7.63 -6.86 -11.28
C GLN A 146 7.70 -5.34 -11.38
N PHE A 147 7.54 -4.66 -10.25
CA PHE A 147 7.73 -3.21 -10.13
C PHE A 147 9.12 -2.92 -9.57
N ASN A 148 10.13 -2.86 -10.45
CA ASN A 148 11.54 -2.74 -10.05
C ASN A 148 11.92 -1.32 -9.56
N ASN A 149 11.03 -0.35 -9.75
CA ASN A 149 11.18 1.02 -9.23
C ASN A 149 9.82 1.54 -8.71
N LYS A 150 9.70 2.84 -8.48
CA LYS A 150 8.46 3.46 -7.95
C LYS A 150 7.32 3.33 -8.96
N THR A 151 6.18 2.89 -8.47
CA THR A 151 4.94 2.78 -9.26
C THR A 151 3.82 3.56 -8.58
N TYR A 152 3.01 4.26 -9.36
CA TYR A 152 2.00 5.17 -8.83
C TYR A 152 0.61 4.85 -9.38
N PHE A 153 -0.25 4.24 -8.56
CA PHE A 153 -1.69 4.13 -8.80
C PHE A 153 -2.41 5.22 -8.00
N ARG A 154 -2.05 6.50 -8.21
CA ARG A 154 -2.66 7.60 -7.47
C ARG A 154 -3.87 8.13 -8.22
N PHE A 155 -4.93 8.49 -7.50
CA PHE A 155 -6.18 9.00 -8.07
C PHE A 155 -6.84 8.03 -9.07
N SER A 156 -6.45 6.75 -9.06
CA SER A 156 -6.96 5.75 -9.97
C SER A 156 -8.35 5.31 -9.55
N LYS A 157 -9.18 4.96 -10.54
CA LYS A 157 -10.55 4.51 -10.34
C LYS A 157 -10.67 3.03 -10.71
N PHE A 158 -11.13 2.22 -9.77
CA PHE A 158 -11.44 0.80 -9.97
C PHE A 158 -12.96 0.64 -9.89
N ASP A 159 -13.66 0.57 -11.04
CA ASP A 159 -15.13 0.51 -11.04
C ASP A 159 -15.64 -0.84 -10.51
N LYS A 160 -14.83 -1.89 -10.67
CA LYS A 160 -15.07 -3.24 -10.12
C LYS A 160 -13.86 -3.68 -9.28
N PRO A 161 -13.68 -3.15 -8.05
CA PRO A 161 -12.46 -3.37 -7.29
C PRO A 161 -12.18 -4.86 -6.99
N LYS A 162 -13.22 -5.69 -6.85
CA LYS A 162 -13.09 -7.14 -6.60
C LYS A 162 -12.41 -7.95 -7.71
N VAL A 163 -12.33 -7.40 -8.93
CA VAL A 163 -11.65 -8.04 -10.06
C VAL A 163 -10.29 -7.39 -10.37
N ILE A 164 -9.82 -6.50 -9.50
CA ILE A 164 -8.45 -5.97 -9.58
C ILE A 164 -7.57 -6.86 -8.71
N ARG A 165 -6.55 -7.47 -9.31
CA ARG A 165 -5.74 -8.51 -8.67
C ARG A 165 -4.26 -8.16 -8.63
N PHE A 166 -3.70 -8.17 -7.44
CA PHE A 166 -2.27 -8.13 -7.16
C PHE A 166 -1.86 -9.45 -6.49
N LEU A 167 -1.24 -10.36 -7.25
CA LEU A 167 -0.94 -11.73 -6.82
C LEU A 167 0.56 -12.02 -6.93
N ASN A 168 1.22 -12.42 -5.84
CA ASN A 168 2.67 -12.71 -5.83
C ASN A 168 3.53 -11.50 -6.24
N ILE A 169 3.28 -10.33 -5.64
CA ILE A 169 3.89 -9.05 -6.05
C ILE A 169 4.57 -8.37 -4.86
N ASP A 170 5.74 -7.77 -5.13
CA ASP A 170 6.38 -6.81 -4.23
C ASP A 170 5.74 -5.42 -4.37
N LEU A 171 5.07 -4.94 -3.32
CA LEU A 171 4.40 -3.63 -3.26
C LEU A 171 5.21 -2.58 -2.48
N LYS A 172 6.47 -2.86 -2.10
CA LYS A 172 7.32 -1.96 -1.29
C LYS A 172 7.45 -0.55 -1.87
N ASN A 173 7.42 -0.43 -3.20
CA ASN A 173 7.59 0.84 -3.91
C ASN A 173 6.30 1.34 -4.59
N VAL A 174 5.18 0.66 -4.41
CA VAL A 174 3.90 0.97 -5.07
C VAL A 174 3.05 1.89 -4.21
N SER A 175 2.60 2.99 -4.80
CA SER A 175 1.79 4.02 -4.18
C SER A 175 0.32 3.86 -4.54
N PHE A 176 -0.57 4.00 -3.55
CA PHE A 176 -2.04 3.90 -3.73
C PHE A 176 -2.81 5.07 -3.10
N VAL A 177 -2.14 6.18 -2.71
CA VAL A 177 -2.86 7.36 -2.17
C VAL A 177 -3.95 7.82 -3.14
N TYR A 178 -5.10 8.22 -2.59
CA TYR A 178 -6.30 8.63 -3.33
C TYR A 178 -7.02 7.52 -4.12
N THR A 179 -6.52 6.29 -4.13
CA THR A 179 -7.16 5.16 -4.81
C THR A 179 -7.87 4.27 -3.80
N ASP A 180 -9.09 3.81 -4.13
CA ASP A 180 -9.82 2.90 -3.24
C ASP A 180 -9.34 1.46 -3.44
N VAL A 181 -8.66 0.95 -2.41
CA VAL A 181 -8.13 -0.41 -2.36
C VAL A 181 -8.90 -1.32 -1.41
N SER A 182 -10.07 -0.88 -0.92
CA SER A 182 -10.83 -1.58 0.13
C SER A 182 -11.32 -2.96 -0.30
N GLU A 183 -11.53 -3.20 -1.60
CA GLU A 183 -12.05 -4.46 -2.15
C GLU A 183 -11.13 -5.08 -3.22
N VAL A 184 -9.90 -4.57 -3.36
CA VAL A 184 -8.88 -5.10 -4.27
C VAL A 184 -8.32 -6.42 -3.74
N GLU A 185 -8.06 -7.38 -4.63
CA GLU A 185 -7.50 -8.68 -4.24
C GLU A 185 -5.98 -8.58 -4.08
N PHE A 186 -5.50 -8.69 -2.83
CA PHE A 186 -4.08 -8.75 -2.49
C PHE A 186 -3.73 -10.15 -1.98
N LEU A 187 -3.10 -10.98 -2.82
CA LEU A 187 -2.68 -12.34 -2.46
C LEU A 187 -1.16 -12.48 -2.53
N ASN A 188 -0.55 -12.97 -1.45
CA ASN A 188 0.90 -13.13 -1.36
C ASN A 188 1.67 -11.88 -1.82
N VAL A 189 1.29 -10.72 -1.27
CA VAL A 189 1.94 -9.43 -1.56
C VAL A 189 2.87 -9.04 -0.43
N GLU A 190 3.98 -8.40 -0.79
CA GLU A 190 4.96 -7.91 0.18
C GLU A 190 4.88 -6.40 0.35
N TRP A 191 4.69 -5.95 1.59
CA TRP A 191 4.79 -4.54 1.96
C TRP A 191 6.15 -4.24 2.57
N ALA A 192 6.58 -2.98 2.52
CA ALA A 192 7.86 -2.57 3.11
C ALA A 192 7.83 -2.69 4.65
N ARG A 193 9.00 -2.92 5.25
CA ARG A 193 9.16 -2.94 6.70
C ARG A 193 10.18 -1.91 7.16
N LYS A 194 9.87 -1.16 8.21
CA LYS A 194 10.77 -0.20 8.86
C LYS A 194 10.66 -0.35 10.37
N ASN A 195 11.78 -0.60 11.04
CA ASN A 195 11.85 -0.86 12.48
C ASN A 195 10.89 -1.97 12.93
N GLY A 196 10.83 -3.08 12.18
CA GLY A 196 9.94 -4.22 12.43
C GLY A 196 8.47 -4.02 12.04
N ARG A 197 8.06 -2.80 11.68
CA ARG A 197 6.67 -2.47 11.33
C ARG A 197 6.44 -2.44 9.82
N LEU A 198 5.30 -2.96 9.38
CA LEU A 198 4.78 -2.78 8.03
C LEU A 198 4.55 -1.30 7.71
N ILE A 199 5.08 -0.85 6.57
CA ILE A 199 4.85 0.48 6.01
C ILE A 199 4.37 0.40 4.57
N VAL A 200 3.39 1.24 4.23
CA VAL A 200 3.05 1.52 2.84
C VAL A 200 4.08 2.47 2.23
N ALA A 201 4.36 2.32 0.93
CA ALA A 201 5.38 3.11 0.25
C ALA A 201 5.16 4.62 0.42
N ASP A 202 3.90 5.05 0.44
CA ASP A 202 3.48 6.45 0.58
C ASP A 202 3.89 7.10 1.89
N GLU A 203 4.05 6.34 2.97
CA GLU A 203 4.53 6.89 4.23
C GLU A 203 5.94 7.50 4.10
N THR A 204 6.79 6.91 3.27
CA THR A 204 8.16 7.40 3.03
C THR A 204 8.22 8.66 2.15
N ARG A 205 7.08 9.06 1.58
CA ARG A 205 6.91 10.21 0.67
C ARG A 205 6.30 11.42 1.37
N ILE A 206 5.78 11.27 2.58
CA ILE A 206 5.20 12.37 3.37
C ILE A 206 6.21 13.52 3.49
N GLY A 207 5.80 14.71 3.03
CA GLY A 207 6.63 15.93 3.06
C GLY A 207 7.73 16.00 2.00
N LYS A 208 7.85 15.00 1.09
CA LYS A 208 8.73 15.08 -0.09
C LYS A 208 7.99 15.63 -1.31
N ASP A 209 6.69 15.36 -1.42
CA ASP A 209 5.83 15.90 -2.46
C ASP A 209 4.67 16.71 -1.85
N ASN A 210 4.03 17.56 -2.67
CA ASN A 210 2.90 18.39 -2.23
C ASN A 210 1.59 17.62 -2.08
N VAL A 211 1.59 16.34 -2.49
CA VAL A 211 0.39 15.50 -2.61
C VAL A 211 0.22 14.61 -1.37
N THR A 212 1.31 14.07 -0.82
CA THR A 212 1.25 13.06 0.23
C THR A 212 1.26 13.70 1.61
N THR A 213 0.08 13.75 2.24
CA THR A 213 -0.08 14.22 3.62
C THR A 213 -0.33 13.07 4.61
N TYR A 214 -0.13 13.32 5.91
CA TYR A 214 -0.44 12.34 6.96
C TYR A 214 -1.90 11.86 6.91
N GLY A 215 -2.84 12.75 6.59
CA GLY A 215 -4.26 12.41 6.52
C GLY A 215 -4.56 11.41 5.42
N GLU A 216 -3.98 11.60 4.24
CA GLU A 216 -4.22 10.75 3.08
C GLU A 216 -3.60 9.36 3.23
N VAL A 217 -2.37 9.29 3.75
CA VAL A 217 -1.75 8.00 4.03
C VAL A 217 -2.52 7.27 5.15
N ALA A 218 -3.05 7.98 6.15
CA ALA A 218 -3.92 7.36 7.17
C ALA A 218 -5.22 6.81 6.57
N GLN A 219 -5.82 7.49 5.58
CA GLN A 219 -6.96 6.95 4.83
C GLN A 219 -6.58 5.68 4.07
N LEU A 220 -5.41 5.64 3.43
CA LEU A 220 -4.92 4.44 2.76
C LEU A 220 -4.76 3.26 3.74
N TYR A 221 -4.14 3.48 4.91
CA TYR A 221 -4.06 2.45 5.95
C TYR A 221 -5.44 1.95 6.39
N ARG A 222 -6.43 2.86 6.53
CA ARG A 222 -7.81 2.48 6.89
C ARG A 222 -8.46 1.60 5.83
N ARG A 223 -8.26 1.92 4.54
CA ARG A 223 -8.77 1.13 3.40
C ARG A 223 -8.12 -0.26 3.37
N LEU A 224 -6.79 -0.34 3.52
CA LEU A 224 -6.06 -1.60 3.59
C LEU A 224 -6.46 -2.44 4.80
N ARG A 225 -6.62 -1.83 5.98
CA ARG A 225 -7.14 -2.54 7.16
C ARG A 225 -8.49 -3.19 6.86
N ARG A 226 -9.45 -2.41 6.33
CA ARG A 226 -10.80 -2.93 5.99
C ARG A 226 -10.74 -4.07 4.96
N ASN A 227 -9.87 -3.94 3.96
CA ASN A 227 -9.66 -4.98 2.96
C ASN A 227 -9.20 -6.29 3.62
N TYR A 228 -8.16 -6.23 4.44
CA TYR A 228 -7.60 -7.41 5.09
C TYR A 228 -8.54 -8.01 6.15
N GLU A 229 -9.29 -7.18 6.89
CA GLU A 229 -10.36 -7.65 7.80
C GLU A 229 -11.46 -8.40 7.05
N THR A 230 -11.89 -7.88 5.89
CA THR A 230 -12.93 -8.52 5.06
C THR A 230 -12.46 -9.86 4.49
N ASN A 231 -11.16 -10.00 4.26
CA ASN A 231 -10.52 -11.23 3.78
C ASN A 231 -10.02 -12.15 4.92
N TYR A 232 -10.46 -11.94 6.17
CA TYR A 232 -10.09 -12.74 7.35
C TYR A 232 -8.59 -12.75 7.69
N ARG A 233 -7.83 -11.77 7.21
CA ARG A 233 -6.39 -11.59 7.47
C ARG A 233 -6.16 -10.63 8.63
N PHE A 234 -6.66 -11.02 9.81
CA PHE A 234 -6.70 -10.15 11.00
C PHE A 234 -5.32 -9.80 11.59
N ALA A 235 -4.29 -10.61 11.32
CA ALA A 235 -2.93 -10.34 11.78
C ALA A 235 -2.35 -9.11 11.05
N GLU A 236 -2.36 -9.13 9.72
CA GLU A 236 -1.88 -8.04 8.88
C GLU A 236 -2.77 -6.80 8.98
N ALA A 237 -4.09 -6.97 9.10
CA ALA A 237 -5.01 -5.86 9.41
C ALA A 237 -4.59 -5.11 10.69
N GLY A 238 -4.10 -5.83 11.70
CA GLY A 238 -3.51 -5.25 12.92
C GLY A 238 -2.31 -4.35 12.66
N GLU A 239 -1.40 -4.77 11.77
CA GLU A 239 -0.25 -3.97 11.38
C GLU A 239 -0.67 -2.67 10.67
N PHE A 240 -1.68 -2.74 9.78
CA PHE A 240 -2.24 -1.55 9.13
C PHE A 240 -2.93 -0.62 10.12
N PHE A 241 -3.68 -1.17 11.09
CA PHE A 241 -4.29 -0.36 12.15
C PHE A 241 -3.25 0.39 12.97
N PHE A 242 -2.15 -0.28 13.33
CA PHE A 242 -1.05 0.34 14.03
C PHE A 242 -0.46 1.51 13.22
N GLY A 243 -0.20 1.30 11.92
CA GLY A 243 0.27 2.34 11.01
C GLY A 243 -0.69 3.54 10.91
N GLU A 244 -2.00 3.30 10.82
CA GLU A 244 -3.04 4.33 10.84
C GLU A 244 -2.95 5.20 12.11
N MET A 245 -2.85 4.57 13.27
CA MET A 245 -2.81 5.27 14.56
C MET A 245 -1.54 6.09 14.75
N GLU A 246 -0.39 5.58 14.30
CA GLU A 246 0.87 6.32 14.31
C GLU A 246 0.80 7.57 13.44
N LEU A 247 0.22 7.49 12.24
CA LEU A 247 0.04 8.65 11.38
C LEU A 247 -0.89 9.69 11.99
N ARG A 248 -2.02 9.27 12.58
CA ARG A 248 -2.93 10.19 13.28
C ARG A 248 -2.25 10.87 14.46
N ARG A 249 -1.40 10.14 15.21
CA ARG A 249 -0.61 10.70 16.31
C ARG A 249 0.41 11.74 15.82
N HIS A 250 0.97 11.54 14.63
CA HIS A 250 1.90 12.49 14.00
C HIS A 250 1.23 13.59 13.18
N ASN A 251 -0.07 13.47 12.86
CA ASN A 251 -0.86 14.46 12.15
C ASN A 251 -1.28 15.62 13.07
N VAL A 252 -0.29 16.32 13.60
CA VAL A 252 -0.46 17.46 14.50
C VAL A 252 0.23 18.67 13.90
N SER A 253 -0.48 19.78 13.80
CA SER A 253 0.09 21.03 13.31
C SER A 253 0.72 21.85 14.44
N THR A 254 1.76 22.62 14.09
CA THR A 254 2.41 23.57 15.00
C THR A 254 2.69 24.87 14.28
N LYS A 255 2.47 26.01 14.95
CA LYS A 255 2.78 27.35 14.42
C LYS A 255 4.26 27.74 14.55
N PHE A 256 5.08 26.91 15.21
CA PHE A 256 6.50 27.21 15.43
C PHE A 256 7.31 27.07 14.15
N LYS A 257 8.08 28.12 13.81
CA LYS A 257 8.98 28.15 12.64
C LYS A 257 10.33 27.47 12.90
N ASN A 258 10.81 27.45 14.15
CA ASN A 258 12.08 26.82 14.50
C ASN A 258 11.96 25.29 14.51
N GLU A 259 12.70 24.62 13.62
CA GLU A 259 12.64 23.16 13.43
C GLU A 259 12.98 22.34 14.69
N LYS A 260 13.93 22.79 15.53
CA LYS A 260 14.26 22.08 16.78
C LYS A 260 13.10 22.14 17.77
N VAL A 261 12.55 23.34 17.98
CA VAL A 261 11.40 23.57 18.89
C VAL A 261 10.17 22.84 18.37
N LYS A 262 9.91 22.90 17.07
CA LYS A 262 8.83 22.21 16.39
C LYS A 262 8.88 20.70 16.62
N LYS A 263 10.04 20.06 16.46
CA LYS A 263 10.21 18.62 16.73
C LYS A 263 9.90 18.26 18.18
N ILE A 264 10.38 19.05 19.14
CA ILE A 264 10.11 18.83 20.57
C ILE A 264 8.60 18.96 20.85
N VAL A 265 7.97 20.05 20.40
CA VAL A 265 6.54 20.28 20.60
C VAL A 265 5.69 19.18 19.94
N LEU A 266 6.03 18.77 18.72
CA LEU A 266 5.37 17.66 18.02
C LEU A 266 5.51 16.34 18.78
N TRP A 267 6.69 16.07 19.34
CA TRP A 267 6.93 14.88 20.15
C TRP A 267 6.07 14.89 21.41
N PHE A 268 6.01 16.01 22.14
CA PHE A 268 5.18 16.16 23.33
C PHE A 268 3.69 16.01 22.98
N LYS A 269 3.21 16.74 21.97
CA LYS A 269 1.81 16.66 21.52
C LYS A 269 1.43 15.25 21.07
N GLY A 270 2.33 14.55 20.39
CA GLY A 270 2.10 13.17 19.96
C GLY A 270 2.01 12.19 21.14
N ASN A 271 2.96 12.25 22.09
CA ASN A 271 3.07 11.26 23.17
C ASN A 271 2.15 11.51 24.38
N PHE A 272 1.82 12.78 24.67
CA PHE A 272 0.91 13.14 25.77
C PHE A 272 -0.52 13.41 25.30
N SER A 273 -0.86 13.07 24.05
CA SER A 273 -2.25 13.04 23.58
C SER A 273 -2.96 11.77 24.07
N PHE A 274 -4.30 11.75 23.95
CA PHE A 274 -5.10 10.54 24.16
C PHE A 274 -4.58 9.34 23.34
N LEU A 275 -4.20 9.56 22.08
CA LEU A 275 -3.57 8.51 21.24
C LEU A 275 -2.19 8.10 21.77
N GLY A 276 -1.40 9.05 22.27
CA GLY A 276 -0.12 8.77 22.91
C GLY A 276 -0.29 7.88 24.14
N LEU A 277 -1.21 8.21 25.05
CA LEU A 277 -1.54 7.37 26.20
C LEU A 277 -2.03 5.98 25.76
N TYR A 278 -2.91 5.92 24.77
CA TYR A 278 -3.40 4.64 24.24
C TYR A 278 -2.27 3.75 23.68
N LYS A 279 -1.26 4.34 23.03
CA LYS A 279 -0.03 3.64 22.61
C LYS A 279 0.77 3.10 23.79
N HIS A 280 1.02 3.91 24.82
CA HIS A 280 1.84 3.50 25.96
C HIS A 280 1.14 2.43 26.81
N LEU A 281 -0.17 2.57 27.02
CA LEU A 281 -0.95 1.68 27.87
C LEU A 281 -1.24 0.32 27.20
N SER A 282 -1.45 0.28 25.89
CA SER A 282 -1.94 -0.94 25.22
C SER A 282 -1.39 -1.21 23.82
N LEU A 283 -0.46 -0.37 23.34
CA LEU A 283 0.00 -0.39 21.95
C LEU A 283 -1.18 -0.25 20.96
N TYR A 284 -2.11 0.67 21.25
CA TYR A 284 -3.37 0.81 20.51
C TYR A 284 -4.27 -0.44 20.56
N GLY A 285 -4.27 -1.16 21.67
CA GLY A 285 -5.03 -2.41 21.83
C GLY A 285 -4.38 -3.61 21.14
N GLU A 286 -3.15 -3.48 20.66
CA GLU A 286 -2.40 -4.58 20.02
C GLU A 286 -1.64 -5.46 21.02
N SER A 287 -1.53 -5.03 22.28
CA SER A 287 -0.84 -5.77 23.33
C SER A 287 -1.68 -5.86 24.59
N TYR A 288 -2.01 -7.09 25.01
CA TYR A 288 -2.65 -7.38 26.30
C TYR A 288 -1.65 -7.39 27.46
N ILE A 289 -0.35 -7.59 27.17
CA ILE A 289 0.71 -7.60 28.18
C ILE A 289 0.89 -6.20 28.79
N ARG A 290 0.79 -5.12 27.99
CA ARG A 290 0.98 -3.76 28.50
C ARG A 290 -0.07 -3.35 29.54
N PRO A 291 -1.39 -3.54 29.31
CA PRO A 291 -2.38 -3.26 30.34
C PRO A 291 -2.16 -4.09 31.61
N LEU A 292 -1.79 -5.37 31.48
CA LEU A 292 -1.48 -6.22 32.64
C LEU A 292 -0.28 -5.70 33.44
N MET A 293 0.82 -5.33 32.77
CA MET A 293 1.98 -4.75 33.44
C MET A 293 1.65 -3.43 34.14
N TRP A 294 0.92 -2.53 33.46
CA TRP A 294 0.48 -1.28 34.08
C TRP A 294 -0.47 -1.52 35.27
N SER A 295 -1.35 -2.52 35.18
CA SER A 295 -2.24 -2.91 36.27
C SER A 295 -1.42 -3.36 37.49
N PHE A 296 -0.43 -4.22 37.27
CA PHE A 296 0.47 -4.69 38.33
C PHE A 296 1.27 -3.54 38.97
N ILE A 297 1.81 -2.62 38.16
CA ILE A 297 2.52 -1.44 38.66
C ILE A 297 1.60 -0.57 39.51
N VAL A 298 0.38 -0.29 39.06
CA VAL A 298 -0.58 0.54 39.79
C VAL A 298 -0.91 -0.09 41.15
N VAL A 299 -1.29 -1.37 41.17
CA VAL A 299 -1.67 -2.08 42.41
C VAL A 299 -0.54 -2.11 43.45
N ILE A 300 0.72 -2.17 43.02
CA ILE A 300 1.86 -2.20 43.96
C ILE A 300 2.29 -0.80 44.39
N SER A 301 2.39 0.13 43.44
CA SER A 301 2.99 1.45 43.66
C SER A 301 2.03 2.46 44.30
N TYR A 302 0.73 2.35 44.03
CA TYR A 302 -0.27 3.28 44.53
C TYR A 302 -0.40 3.31 46.06
N PRO A 303 -0.47 2.17 46.79
CA PRO A 303 -0.49 2.21 48.24
C PRO A 303 0.80 2.79 48.84
N MET A 304 1.97 2.51 48.24
CA MET A 304 3.25 3.10 48.65
C MET A 304 3.27 4.62 48.49
N LEU A 305 2.72 5.12 47.38
CA LEU A 305 2.60 6.56 47.13
C LEU A 305 1.65 7.23 48.13
N MET A 306 0.49 6.61 48.40
CA MET A 306 -0.48 7.15 49.35
C MET A 306 0.08 7.19 50.77
N HIS A 307 0.83 6.15 51.17
CA HIS A 307 1.53 6.15 52.44
C HIS A 307 2.52 7.32 52.55
N TRP A 308 3.36 7.51 51.52
CA TRP A 308 4.35 8.60 51.50
C TRP A 308 3.71 10.00 51.55
N LEU A 309 2.58 10.19 50.85
CA LEU A 309 1.90 11.48 50.76
C LEU A 309 1.07 11.84 52.00
N PHE A 310 0.40 10.87 52.62
CA PHE A 310 -0.67 11.13 53.59
C PHE A 310 -0.45 10.50 54.96
N ASP A 311 0.40 9.49 55.08
CA ASP A 311 0.40 8.56 56.23
C ASP A 311 1.76 8.46 56.93
N ALA A 312 2.62 9.47 56.74
CA ALA A 312 3.98 9.54 57.29
C ALA A 312 4.05 9.70 58.83
N SER A 313 2.92 9.64 59.54
CA SER A 313 2.82 9.95 60.97
C SER A 313 2.08 8.91 61.83
N LEU A 314 1.68 7.75 61.30
CA LEU A 314 1.00 6.70 62.08
C LEU A 314 1.92 5.52 62.48
N PRO A 315 1.71 4.88 63.66
CA PRO A 315 2.52 3.76 64.12
C PRO A 315 2.32 2.53 63.22
N GLN A 316 3.42 1.89 62.81
CA GLN A 316 3.40 0.69 61.98
C GLN A 316 2.85 -0.51 62.77
N SER A 317 1.82 -1.18 62.24
CA SER A 317 1.42 -2.54 62.63
C SER A 317 2.16 -3.57 61.77
N ASP A 318 2.31 -4.82 62.23
CA ASP A 318 3.02 -5.85 61.43
C ASP A 318 2.27 -6.26 60.15
N ASP A 319 0.95 -6.00 60.06
CA ASP A 319 0.09 -6.28 58.89
C ASP A 319 0.06 -5.15 57.84
N PHE A 320 0.95 -4.16 57.99
CA PHE A 320 0.96 -2.92 57.22
C PHE A 320 1.01 -3.11 55.69
N PRO A 321 1.94 -3.89 55.09
CA PRO A 321 2.01 -4.00 53.62
C PRO A 321 0.83 -4.79 53.02
N TYR A 322 0.30 -5.77 53.75
CA TYR A 322 -0.75 -6.66 53.23
C TYR A 322 -2.10 -5.95 53.11
N THR A 323 -2.47 -5.18 54.14
CA THR A 323 -3.78 -4.52 54.21
C THR A 323 -3.93 -3.47 53.10
N TYR A 324 -2.93 -2.63 52.87
CA TYR A 324 -2.98 -1.61 51.82
C TYR A 324 -2.93 -2.20 50.42
N LEU A 325 -2.15 -3.26 50.20
CA LEU A 325 -2.13 -3.97 48.91
C LEU A 325 -3.48 -4.62 48.61
N ARG A 326 -4.14 -5.20 49.61
CA ARG A 326 -5.50 -5.75 49.48
C ARG A 326 -6.51 -4.67 49.13
N THR A 327 -6.48 -3.52 49.81
CA THR A 327 -7.37 -2.38 49.55
C THR A 327 -7.14 -1.77 48.17
N SER A 328 -5.87 -1.67 47.74
CA SER A 328 -5.47 -1.26 46.41
C SER A 328 -6.01 -2.21 45.34
N ALA A 329 -5.74 -3.52 45.45
CA ALA A 329 -6.28 -4.52 44.53
C ALA A 329 -7.82 -4.49 44.48
N ALA A 330 -8.49 -4.42 45.64
CA ALA A 330 -9.95 -4.35 45.70
C ALA A 330 -10.49 -3.07 45.02
N SER A 331 -9.84 -1.92 45.23
CA SER A 331 -10.20 -0.67 44.53
C SER A 331 -9.96 -0.80 43.03
N PHE A 332 -8.79 -1.29 42.59
CA PHE A 332 -8.46 -1.48 41.17
C PHE A 332 -9.49 -2.33 40.43
N PHE A 333 -9.91 -3.45 41.04
CA PHE A 333 -10.92 -4.37 40.49
C PHE A 333 -12.36 -3.96 40.80
N GLN A 334 -12.60 -2.72 41.23
CA GLN A 334 -13.93 -2.13 41.46
C GLN A 334 -14.74 -2.78 42.59
N MET A 335 -14.08 -3.53 43.49
CA MET A 335 -14.70 -4.21 44.63
C MET A 335 -14.76 -3.33 45.88
N ASP A 336 -13.95 -2.27 45.93
CA ASP A 336 -13.89 -1.32 47.04
C ASP A 336 -13.87 0.14 46.54
N ASN A 337 -14.25 1.07 47.42
CA ASN A 337 -14.42 2.49 47.11
C ASN A 337 -13.33 3.39 47.73
N THR A 338 -12.35 2.83 48.45
CA THR A 338 -11.34 3.60 49.20
C THR A 338 -10.47 4.47 48.29
N TYR A 339 -9.93 3.90 47.20
CA TYR A 339 -9.04 4.62 46.29
C TYR A 339 -9.73 4.99 44.97
N ILE A 340 -10.46 6.10 44.97
CA ILE A 340 -11.27 6.56 43.81
C ILE A 340 -10.41 6.73 42.54
N VAL A 341 -9.21 7.29 42.64
CA VAL A 341 -8.33 7.48 41.47
C VAL A 341 -7.85 6.13 40.91
N GLU A 342 -7.47 5.20 41.78
CA GLU A 342 -7.07 3.85 41.39
C GLU A 342 -8.21 3.10 40.68
N ARG A 343 -9.45 3.28 41.13
CA ARG A 343 -10.63 2.74 40.44
C ARG A 343 -10.76 3.24 39.02
N LEU A 344 -10.61 4.55 38.79
CA LEU A 344 -10.70 5.12 37.45
C LEU A 344 -9.61 4.59 36.51
N ILE A 345 -8.39 4.44 37.03
CA ILE A 345 -7.27 3.85 36.29
C ILE A 345 -7.54 2.36 36.02
N GLY A 346 -8.05 1.62 37.00
CA GLY A 346 -8.40 0.22 36.88
C GLY A 346 -9.47 -0.01 35.82
N PHE A 347 -10.54 0.78 35.81
CA PHE A 347 -11.58 0.71 34.78
C PHE A 347 -10.99 0.92 33.37
N LEU A 348 -10.13 1.92 33.20
CA LEU A 348 -9.46 2.18 31.92
C LEU A 348 -8.57 1.00 31.49
N LEU A 349 -7.70 0.50 32.37
CA LEU A 349 -6.75 -0.57 32.04
C LEU A 349 -7.46 -1.91 31.79
N LEU A 350 -8.49 -2.24 32.56
CA LEU A 350 -9.32 -3.43 32.33
C LEU A 350 -10.08 -3.33 31.00
N GLY A 351 -10.61 -2.15 30.67
CA GLY A 351 -11.23 -1.91 29.36
C GLY A 351 -10.26 -2.09 28.20
N LEU A 352 -9.03 -1.55 28.33
CA LEU A 352 -7.97 -1.74 27.34
C LEU A 352 -7.51 -3.19 27.22
N LEU A 353 -7.42 -3.92 28.34
CA LEU A 353 -7.12 -5.34 28.38
C LEU A 353 -8.19 -6.14 27.63
N PHE A 354 -9.47 -5.86 27.88
CA PHE A 354 -10.58 -6.52 27.20
C PHE A 354 -10.52 -6.30 25.68
N ILE A 355 -10.27 -5.06 25.22
CA ILE A 355 -10.12 -4.75 23.80
C ILE A 355 -8.96 -5.55 23.19
N ALA A 356 -7.81 -5.60 23.87
CA ALA A 356 -6.63 -6.30 23.38
C ALA A 356 -6.83 -7.83 23.31
N LEU A 357 -7.48 -8.41 24.34
CA LEU A 357 -7.82 -9.83 24.34
C LEU A 357 -8.80 -10.17 23.22
N LYS A 358 -9.86 -9.37 23.04
CA LYS A 358 -10.84 -9.56 21.96
C LYS A 358 -10.16 -9.67 20.60
N ARG A 359 -9.27 -8.72 20.28
CA ARG A 359 -8.51 -8.71 19.01
C ARG A 359 -7.58 -9.92 18.88
N GLN A 360 -6.93 -10.32 19.97
CA GLN A 360 -6.06 -11.49 19.95
C GLN A 360 -6.84 -12.77 19.63
N PHE A 361 -8.07 -12.91 20.14
CA PHE A 361 -8.96 -14.01 19.79
C PHE A 361 -9.43 -13.96 18.34
N GLU A 362 -9.73 -12.77 17.81
CA GLU A 362 -10.08 -12.59 16.39
C GLU A 362 -8.96 -13.03 15.45
N ARG A 363 -7.68 -12.86 15.82
CA ARG A 363 -6.52 -13.30 15.02
C ARG A 363 -6.27 -14.81 14.96
N LYS A 364 -6.79 -15.56 15.93
CA LYS A 364 -6.59 -17.02 16.02
C LYS A 364 -7.67 -17.82 15.29
N LYS A 365 -8.71 -17.14 14.82
CA LYS A 365 -9.72 -17.70 13.91
C LYS A 365 -9.22 -17.57 12.48
#